data_AF-T0HY87-F1
#
_entry.id   AF-T0HY87-F1
#
_cell.length_a   1.000
_cell.length_b   1.000
_cell.length_c   1.000
_cell.angle_alpha   90.00
_cell.angle_beta   90.00
_cell.angle_gamma   90.00
#
_symmetry.space_group_name_H-M   'P 1'
#
loop_
_entity.id
_entity.type
_entity.pdbx_description
1 polymer ?
#
loop_
_entity_poly.entity_id
_entity_poly.type
_entity_poly.pdbx_seq_one_letter_code
_entity_poly.pdbx_strand_id
1 'polypeptide(L)'
;MALAACGGGNFRPVSDHPVRIGRPYTVRGVTYVPAADPHYDMLGYASWYGSESGNRTANGERFRAKWITGAHVTLPLPSYVEVTSLDTGRAILVRVNDRGPFAGRGRIIDLSRGAAEELGIRTLGHAAVRVRLVDPPEKDRARLRKGKPARERPRLSETALANLRAQLAGAMER
;
A
#
# COMPACT_ATOMS: atom_id res chain seq x y z
N MET A 1 34.03 32.68 14.01
CA MET A 1 32.91 32.56 13.05
C MET A 1 31.90 31.57 13.59
N ALA A 2 30.76 32.05 14.08
CA ALA A 2 29.67 31.21 14.55
C ALA A 2 28.68 31.00 13.40
N LEU A 3 28.57 29.76 12.90
CA LEU A 3 27.51 29.38 11.97
C LEU A 3 26.35 28.79 12.78
N ALA A 4 25.37 29.65 13.08
CA ALA A 4 24.06 29.24 13.57
C ALA A 4 23.25 28.68 12.39
N ALA A 5 23.09 27.36 12.34
CA ALA A 5 22.22 26.70 11.38
C ALA A 5 20.80 26.58 11.96
N CYS A 6 20.00 27.64 11.84
CA CYS A 6 18.56 27.57 12.06
C CYS A 6 17.89 27.02 10.79
N GLY A 7 17.78 25.70 10.71
CA GLY A 7 17.08 24.98 9.63
C GLY A 7 16.02 24.02 10.17
N GLY A 8 15.20 24.49 11.12
CA GLY A 8 14.16 23.70 11.79
C GLY A 8 12.94 23.46 10.90
N GLY A 9 13.11 22.78 9.77
CA GLY A 9 11.97 22.12 9.13
C GLY A 9 11.52 20.99 10.05
N ASN A 10 10.28 21.04 10.55
CA ASN A 10 9.68 19.99 11.39
C ASN A 10 9.62 18.64 10.65
N PHE A 11 10.75 17.95 10.57
CA PHE A 11 10.87 16.60 10.04
C PHE A 11 10.33 15.65 11.10
N ARG A 12 9.05 15.27 11.01
CA ARG A 12 8.56 14.11 11.75
C ARG A 12 9.17 12.87 11.12
N PRO A 13 9.98 12.10 11.86
CA PRO A 13 10.47 10.83 11.36
C PRO A 13 9.29 9.90 11.07
N VAL A 14 9.40 9.12 10.00
CA VAL A 14 8.42 8.08 9.65
C VAL A 14 8.43 7.03 10.76
N SER A 15 7.27 6.80 11.38
CA SER A 15 7.10 5.96 12.57
C SER A 15 6.00 4.94 12.35
N ASP A 16 6.17 3.74 12.91
CA ASP A 16 5.13 2.70 12.92
C ASP A 16 4.08 2.92 14.00
N HIS A 17 4.34 3.87 14.90
CA HIS A 17 3.52 4.11 16.08
C HIS A 17 3.06 5.57 16.18
N PRO A 18 1.85 5.80 16.72
CA PRO A 18 0.86 4.77 17.06
C PRO A 18 0.14 4.22 15.80
N VAL A 19 -0.27 2.95 15.84
CA VAL A 19 -1.19 2.39 14.84
C VAL A 19 -2.60 2.89 15.14
N ARG A 20 -3.29 3.40 14.13
CA ARG A 20 -4.61 4.01 14.23
C ARG A 20 -5.58 3.29 13.30
N ILE A 21 -6.66 2.77 13.85
CA ILE A 21 -7.79 2.29 13.07
C ILE A 21 -8.48 3.51 12.42
N GLY A 22 -8.82 4.52 13.24
CA GLY A 22 -9.52 5.72 12.80
C GLY A 22 -11.04 5.58 12.94
N ARG A 23 -11.75 6.71 12.82
CA ARG A 23 -13.22 6.73 12.84
C ARG A 23 -13.80 6.39 11.46
N PRO A 24 -15.04 5.90 11.37
CA PRO A 24 -15.76 5.83 10.10
C PRO A 24 -15.73 7.18 9.37
N TYR A 25 -15.62 7.15 8.06
CA TYR A 25 -15.58 8.35 7.23
C TYR A 25 -16.29 8.12 5.89
N THR A 26 -16.86 9.18 5.32
CA THR A 26 -17.63 9.11 4.07
C THR A 26 -16.88 9.83 2.96
N VAL A 27 -16.74 9.19 1.80
CA VAL A 27 -16.20 9.79 0.59
C VAL A 27 -17.15 9.50 -0.56
N ARG A 28 -17.61 10.55 -1.28
CA ARG A 28 -18.52 10.42 -2.43
C ARG A 28 -19.77 9.57 -2.12
N GLY A 29 -20.34 9.73 -0.93
CA GLY A 29 -21.54 8.99 -0.48
C GLY A 29 -21.29 7.54 -0.03
N VAL A 30 -20.05 7.05 -0.07
CA VAL A 30 -19.68 5.72 0.43
C VAL A 30 -19.04 5.85 1.80
N THR A 31 -19.60 5.17 2.80
CA THR A 31 -19.05 5.09 4.16
C THR A 31 -18.04 3.97 4.27
N TYR A 32 -16.82 4.30 4.66
CA TYR A 32 -15.76 3.36 4.99
C TYR A 32 -15.62 3.28 6.52
N VAL A 33 -15.55 2.05 7.04
CA VAL A 33 -15.37 1.78 8.46
C VAL A 33 -14.01 1.12 8.63
N PRO A 34 -12.96 1.87 9.01
CA PRO A 34 -11.69 1.25 9.36
C PRO A 34 -11.84 0.26 10.49
N ALA A 35 -11.17 -0.88 10.37
CA ALA A 35 -11.19 -1.95 11.36
C ALA A 35 -9.85 -2.68 11.35
N ALA A 36 -9.47 -3.24 12.49
CA ALA A 36 -8.40 -4.22 12.54
C ALA A 36 -8.95 -5.55 12.00
N ASP A 37 -8.27 -6.11 11.01
CA ASP A 37 -8.53 -7.44 10.48
C ASP A 37 -7.19 -8.17 10.38
N PRO A 38 -6.81 -8.96 11.41
CA PRO A 38 -5.54 -9.68 11.42
C PRO A 38 -5.44 -10.76 10.35
N HIS A 39 -6.56 -11.12 9.71
CA HIS A 39 -6.64 -12.14 8.67
C HIS A 39 -6.94 -11.57 7.29
N TYR A 40 -6.78 -10.25 7.12
CA TYR A 40 -7.07 -9.58 5.86
C TYR A 40 -6.29 -10.22 4.70
N ASP A 41 -7.04 -10.81 3.76
CA ASP A 41 -6.54 -11.50 2.58
C ASP A 41 -7.58 -11.37 1.47
N MET A 42 -7.34 -10.42 0.56
CA MET A 42 -8.34 -10.03 -0.43
C MET A 42 -7.77 -10.02 -1.83
N LEU A 43 -8.58 -10.48 -2.78
CA LEU A 43 -8.37 -10.33 -4.21
C LEU A 43 -9.12 -9.09 -4.71
N GLY A 44 -8.50 -8.37 -5.62
CA GLY A 44 -9.10 -7.20 -6.24
C GLY A 44 -8.14 -6.53 -7.21
N TYR A 45 -8.34 -5.24 -7.43
CA TYR A 45 -7.52 -4.45 -8.33
C TYR A 45 -6.66 -3.44 -7.58
N ALA A 46 -5.42 -3.29 -8.02
CA ALA A 46 -4.53 -2.20 -7.65
C ALA A 46 -4.62 -1.09 -8.70
N SER A 47 -4.66 0.16 -8.23
CA SER A 47 -4.24 1.32 -9.01
C SER A 47 -2.89 1.84 -8.49
N TRP A 48 -2.37 2.89 -9.13
CA TRP A 48 -1.23 3.61 -8.59
C TRP A 48 -1.34 5.12 -8.81
N TYR A 49 -0.71 5.88 -7.93
CA TYR A 49 -0.65 7.33 -7.93
C TYR A 49 0.80 7.83 -7.77
N GLY A 50 1.03 9.12 -8.03
CA GLY A 50 2.40 9.64 -8.06
C GLY A 50 2.57 11.06 -8.60
N SER A 51 1.49 11.71 -9.04
CA SER A 51 1.52 13.11 -9.47
C SER A 51 1.45 14.07 -8.27
N GLU A 52 0.93 13.61 -7.14
CA GLU A 52 0.60 14.35 -5.92
C GLU A 52 1.78 14.52 -4.95
N SER A 53 3.02 14.42 -5.44
CA SER A 53 4.22 14.37 -4.60
C SER A 53 4.36 15.62 -3.73
N GLY A 54 4.51 15.43 -2.41
CA GLY A 54 4.68 16.51 -1.44
C GLY A 54 3.47 16.75 -0.53
N ASN A 55 2.30 16.21 -0.86
CA ASN A 55 1.12 16.20 0.00
C ASN A 55 1.35 15.36 1.27
N ARG A 56 0.52 15.59 2.30
CA ARG A 56 0.51 14.76 3.51
C ARG A 56 -0.42 13.57 3.31
N THR A 57 0.04 12.38 3.68
CA THR A 57 -0.80 11.18 3.76
C THR A 57 -1.75 11.26 4.97
N ALA A 58 -2.74 10.38 5.03
CA ALA A 58 -3.61 10.24 6.20
C ALA A 58 -2.86 9.90 7.49
N ASN A 59 -1.67 9.29 7.41
CA ASN A 59 -0.79 9.07 8.57
C ASN A 59 0.02 10.33 8.97
N GLY A 60 -0.12 11.43 8.24
CA GLY A 60 0.59 12.70 8.47
C GLY A 60 2.02 12.72 7.93
N GLU A 61 2.44 11.68 7.21
CA GLU A 61 3.75 11.59 6.57
C GLU A 61 3.74 12.39 5.25
N ARG A 62 4.91 12.89 4.83
CA ARG A 62 5.03 13.50 3.50
C ARG A 62 5.04 12.40 2.44
N PHE A 63 4.08 12.43 1.52
CA PHE A 63 4.03 11.51 0.40
C PHE A 63 5.25 11.70 -0.53
N ARG A 64 5.84 10.56 -0.93
CA ARG A 64 6.99 10.50 -1.81
C ARG A 64 6.73 9.42 -2.87
N ALA A 65 6.50 9.85 -4.11
CA ALA A 65 6.08 8.95 -5.19
C ALA A 65 7.04 7.76 -5.43
N LYS A 66 8.35 7.92 -5.19
CA LYS A 66 9.36 6.86 -5.40
C LYS A 66 9.46 5.86 -4.24
N TRP A 67 8.76 6.07 -3.13
CA TRP A 67 8.84 5.18 -1.97
C TRP A 67 7.95 3.95 -2.15
N ILE A 68 8.18 2.88 -1.39
CA ILE A 68 7.35 1.66 -1.42
C ILE A 68 6.22 1.79 -0.40
N THR A 69 5.16 2.51 -0.78
CA THR A 69 4.01 2.81 0.07
C THR A 69 2.70 2.60 -0.67
N GLY A 70 1.59 2.53 0.07
CA GLY A 70 0.25 2.40 -0.51
C GLY A 70 -0.84 3.01 0.36
N ALA A 71 -2.03 3.12 -0.23
CA ALA A 71 -3.24 3.58 0.42
C ALA A 71 -4.25 2.43 0.53
N HIS A 72 -4.93 2.37 1.68
CA HIS A 72 -6.00 1.40 1.91
C HIS A 72 -7.17 2.07 2.65
N VAL A 73 -8.40 1.68 2.30
CA VAL A 73 -9.62 2.30 2.85
C VAL A 73 -9.89 1.93 4.31
N THR A 74 -9.70 0.66 4.71
CA THR A 74 -10.11 0.19 6.05
C THR A 74 -8.99 -0.29 6.97
N LEU A 75 -7.87 -0.83 6.46
CA LEU A 75 -6.76 -1.30 7.29
C LEU A 75 -6.25 -0.22 8.26
N PRO A 76 -5.75 -0.58 9.45
CA PRO A 76 -5.13 0.38 10.36
C PRO A 76 -3.90 1.04 9.72
N LEU A 77 -3.62 2.29 10.10
CA LEU A 77 -2.45 3.04 9.62
C LEU A 77 -1.46 3.31 10.75
N PRO A 78 -0.15 3.11 10.53
CA PRO A 78 0.40 2.36 9.40
C PRO A 78 0.15 0.85 9.54
N SER A 79 0.19 0.13 8.43
CA SER A 79 0.20 -1.33 8.38
C SER A 79 1.12 -1.83 7.27
N TYR A 80 1.40 -3.13 7.25
CA TYR A 80 2.24 -3.76 6.23
C TYR A 80 1.46 -4.82 5.50
N VAL A 81 1.52 -4.81 4.18
CA VAL A 81 0.84 -5.78 3.34
C VAL A 81 1.80 -6.43 2.35
N GLU A 82 1.60 -7.72 2.09
CA GLU A 82 2.11 -8.38 0.90
C GLU A 82 1.15 -8.10 -0.26
N VAL A 83 1.68 -7.54 -1.34
CA VAL A 83 0.94 -7.30 -2.58
C VAL A 83 1.53 -8.19 -3.66
N THR A 84 0.69 -9.07 -4.20
CA THR A 84 1.07 -10.00 -5.26
C THR A 84 0.33 -9.63 -6.53
N SER A 85 1.07 -9.38 -7.61
CA SER A 85 0.48 -9.17 -8.94
C SER A 85 0.14 -10.51 -9.56
N LEU A 86 -1.12 -10.67 -9.96
CA LEU A 86 -1.59 -11.85 -10.66
C LEU A 86 -1.09 -11.87 -12.11
N ASP A 87 -0.68 -10.73 -12.66
CA ASP A 87 -0.17 -10.61 -14.03
C ASP A 87 1.32 -10.96 -14.13
N THR A 88 2.15 -10.44 -13.21
CA THR A 88 3.61 -10.62 -13.26
C THR A 88 4.14 -11.74 -12.38
N GLY A 89 3.29 -12.27 -11.49
CA GLY A 89 3.66 -13.24 -10.46
C GLY A 89 4.56 -12.68 -9.36
N ARG A 90 4.91 -11.39 -9.39
CA ARG A 90 5.77 -10.74 -8.40
C ARG A 90 4.99 -10.43 -7.14
N ALA A 91 5.66 -10.58 -5.99
CA ALA A 91 5.14 -10.22 -4.68
C ALA A 91 6.09 -9.24 -3.99
N ILE A 92 5.55 -8.17 -3.43
CA ILE A 92 6.31 -7.13 -2.72
C ILE A 92 5.69 -6.83 -1.37
N LEU A 93 6.49 -6.34 -0.42
CA LEU A 93 5.96 -5.78 0.82
C LEU A 93 5.74 -4.27 0.65
N VAL A 94 4.59 -3.79 1.08
CA VAL A 94 4.19 -2.39 1.00
C VAL A 94 3.80 -1.88 2.38
N ARG A 95 4.29 -0.69 2.74
CA ARG A 95 3.81 0.05 3.90
C ARG A 95 2.56 0.83 3.53
N VAL A 96 1.44 0.51 4.16
CA VAL A 96 0.21 1.29 4.02
C VAL A 96 0.26 2.45 5.00
N ASN A 97 0.23 3.68 4.50
CA ASN A 97 0.30 4.90 5.29
C ASN A 97 -0.71 5.97 4.87
N ASP A 98 -1.65 5.62 4.01
CA ASP A 98 -2.66 6.54 3.47
C ASP A 98 -4.04 5.89 3.29
N ARG A 99 -5.05 6.72 3.03
CA ARG A 99 -6.45 6.32 2.78
C ARG A 99 -6.78 6.40 1.29
N GLY A 100 -7.49 5.38 0.80
CA GLY A 100 -7.82 5.21 -0.63
C GLY A 100 -7.69 3.75 -1.04
N PRO A 101 -8.00 3.37 -2.29
CA PRO A 101 -8.57 4.20 -3.34
C PRO A 101 -10.07 4.48 -3.13
N PHE A 102 -10.54 5.66 -3.53
CA PHE A 102 -11.97 6.05 -3.46
C PHE A 102 -12.67 5.92 -4.81
N ALA A 103 -12.37 4.84 -5.50
CA ALA A 103 -12.51 4.78 -6.94
C ALA A 103 -13.21 3.46 -7.33
N GLY A 104 -14.53 3.43 -7.27
CA GLY A 104 -15.38 2.34 -7.78
C GLY A 104 -15.23 0.99 -7.07
N ARG A 105 -16.12 0.04 -7.42
CA ARG A 105 -16.06 -1.34 -6.91
C ARG A 105 -14.82 -2.06 -7.44
N GLY A 106 -14.24 -2.93 -6.62
CA GLY A 106 -13.15 -3.84 -7.00
C GLY A 106 -11.72 -3.31 -6.79
N ARG A 107 -11.49 -1.99 -6.70
CA ARG A 107 -10.17 -1.44 -6.35
C ARG A 107 -9.95 -1.48 -4.84
N ILE A 108 -8.94 -2.22 -4.40
CA ILE A 108 -8.69 -2.48 -2.98
C ILE A 108 -7.42 -1.81 -2.44
N ILE A 109 -6.51 -1.41 -3.33
CA ILE A 109 -5.25 -0.76 -2.93
C ILE A 109 -4.80 0.24 -3.99
N ASP A 110 -4.22 1.34 -3.54
CA ASP A 110 -3.58 2.33 -4.41
C ASP A 110 -2.09 2.39 -4.08
N LEU A 111 -1.23 2.08 -5.05
CA LEU A 111 0.20 2.00 -4.84
C LEU A 111 0.88 3.33 -5.19
N SER A 112 1.98 3.65 -4.51
CA SER A 112 2.87 4.69 -5.00
C SER A 112 3.52 4.25 -6.33
N ARG A 113 3.98 5.22 -7.13
CA ARG A 113 4.76 4.93 -8.36
C ARG A 113 5.93 3.96 -8.11
N GLY A 114 6.69 4.14 -7.03
CA GLY A 114 7.80 3.25 -6.67
C GLY A 114 7.35 1.82 -6.35
N ALA A 115 6.23 1.65 -5.65
CA ALA A 115 5.65 0.31 -5.41
C ALA A 115 5.12 -0.32 -6.71
N ALA A 116 4.51 0.46 -7.60
CA ALA A 116 4.05 -0.03 -8.90
C ALA A 116 5.20 -0.45 -9.82
N GLU A 117 6.32 0.27 -9.81
CA GLU A 117 7.57 -0.11 -10.49
C GLU A 117 8.13 -1.41 -9.92
N GLU A 118 8.24 -1.48 -8.59
CA GLU A 118 8.75 -2.66 -7.88
C GLU A 118 7.85 -3.89 -8.05
N LEU A 119 6.54 -3.71 -8.25
CA LEU A 119 5.61 -4.81 -8.55
C LEU A 119 5.55 -5.15 -10.05
N GLY A 120 6.05 -4.27 -10.92
CA GLY A 120 6.04 -4.45 -12.38
C GLY A 120 4.71 -4.09 -13.05
N ILE A 121 3.90 -3.23 -12.43
CA ILE A 121 2.56 -2.87 -12.93
C ILE A 121 2.42 -1.40 -13.34
N ARG A 122 3.51 -0.60 -13.32
CA ARG A 122 3.46 0.85 -13.62
C ARG A 122 2.83 1.17 -14.97
N THR A 123 3.06 0.35 -15.99
CA THR A 123 2.54 0.58 -17.35
C THR A 123 1.10 0.09 -17.51
N LEU A 124 0.54 -0.57 -16.49
CA LEU A 124 -0.84 -1.03 -16.47
C LEU A 124 -1.73 0.08 -15.87
N GLY A 125 -2.93 0.26 -16.44
CA GLY A 125 -3.91 1.21 -15.87
C GLY A 125 -4.48 0.72 -14.53
N HIS A 126 -4.71 -0.58 -14.42
CA HIS A 126 -5.03 -1.31 -13.19
C HIS A 126 -4.44 -2.72 -13.29
N ALA A 127 -4.15 -3.35 -12.15
CA ALA A 127 -3.60 -4.70 -12.11
C ALA A 127 -4.38 -5.59 -11.15
N ALA A 128 -4.59 -6.86 -11.52
CA ALA A 128 -5.17 -7.83 -10.62
C ALA A 128 -4.16 -8.17 -9.52
N VAL A 129 -4.57 -8.05 -8.26
CA VAL A 129 -3.70 -8.26 -7.10
C VAL A 129 -4.37 -9.07 -6.00
N ARG A 130 -3.53 -9.78 -5.23
CA ARG A 130 -3.86 -10.24 -3.89
C ARG A 130 -3.16 -9.33 -2.88
N VAL A 131 -3.91 -8.87 -1.87
CA VAL A 131 -3.38 -8.03 -0.78
C VAL A 131 -3.60 -8.77 0.53
N ARG A 132 -2.50 -9.00 1.27
CA ARG A 132 -2.52 -9.71 2.55
C ARG A 132 -1.89 -8.87 3.64
N LEU A 133 -2.55 -8.72 4.79
CA LEU A 133 -1.90 -8.13 5.95
C LEU A 133 -0.81 -9.08 6.46
N VAL A 134 0.36 -8.53 6.76
CA VAL A 134 1.52 -9.28 7.25
C VAL A 134 2.25 -8.49 8.34
N ASP A 135 2.98 -9.20 9.20
CA ASP A 135 3.96 -8.59 10.11
C ASP A 135 5.37 -9.01 9.68
N PRO A 136 6.03 -8.21 8.81
CA PRO A 136 7.35 -8.57 8.31
C PRO A 136 8.42 -8.30 9.38
N PRO A 137 9.57 -8.99 9.31
CA PRO A 137 10.65 -8.78 10.26
C PRO A 137 11.12 -7.32 10.25
N GLU A 138 11.61 -6.86 11.40
CA GLU A 138 11.97 -5.45 11.62
C GLU A 138 12.99 -4.91 10.60
N LYS A 139 13.85 -5.76 10.05
CA LYS A 139 14.77 -5.38 8.96
C LYS A 139 14.04 -4.89 7.72
N ASP A 140 12.95 -5.56 7.33
CA ASP A 140 12.15 -5.15 6.17
C ASP A 140 11.29 -3.92 6.51
N ARG A 141 10.70 -3.88 7.72
CA ARG A 141 9.97 -2.70 8.21
C ARG A 141 10.85 -1.44 8.19
N ALA A 142 12.10 -1.56 8.64
CA ALA A 142 13.08 -0.47 8.64
C ALA A 142 13.46 0.00 7.24
N ARG A 143 13.51 -0.90 6.24
CA ARG A 143 13.73 -0.51 4.84
C ARG A 143 12.53 0.23 4.27
N LEU A 144 11.32 -0.27 4.53
CA LEU A 144 10.07 0.34 4.08
C LEU A 144 9.83 1.72 4.71
N ARG A 145 10.16 1.92 5.99
CA ARG A 145 10.12 3.25 6.64
C ARG A 145 11.08 4.27 5.99
N LYS A 146 12.14 3.79 5.34
CA LYS A 146 13.08 4.60 4.54
C LYS A 146 12.66 4.71 3.06
N GLY A 147 11.49 4.18 2.70
CA GLY A 147 10.97 4.16 1.33
C GLY A 147 11.68 3.18 0.40
N LYS A 148 12.50 2.27 0.93
CA LYS A 148 13.27 1.31 0.14
C LYS A 148 12.49 0.00 -0.01
N PRO A 149 12.69 -0.77 -1.09
CA PRO A 149 12.10 -2.11 -1.22
C PRO A 149 12.50 -3.00 -0.05
N ALA A 150 11.65 -3.96 0.31
CA ALA A 150 11.96 -5.03 1.24
C ALA A 150 12.83 -6.11 0.57
N ARG A 151 13.11 -7.22 1.26
CA ARG A 151 13.76 -8.38 0.63
C ARG A 151 12.89 -8.89 -0.53
N GLU A 152 13.53 -9.24 -1.64
CA GLU A 152 12.84 -9.86 -2.78
C GLU A 152 12.18 -11.17 -2.36
N ARG A 153 10.97 -11.40 -2.86
CA ARG A 153 10.19 -12.61 -2.59
C ARG A 153 10.14 -13.48 -3.84
N PRO A 154 10.09 -14.82 -3.69
CA PRO A 154 9.91 -15.71 -4.82
C PRO A 154 8.65 -15.34 -5.62
N ARG A 155 8.72 -15.47 -6.94
CA ARG A 155 7.55 -15.34 -7.79
C ARG A 155 6.63 -16.52 -7.59
N LEU A 156 5.32 -16.27 -7.72
CA LEU A 156 4.32 -17.33 -7.67
C LEU A 156 4.41 -18.21 -8.92
N SER A 157 4.13 -19.50 -8.75
CA SER A 157 4.02 -20.44 -9.88
C SER A 157 2.77 -20.16 -10.71
N GLU A 158 2.81 -20.53 -11.99
CA GLU A 158 1.69 -20.30 -12.90
C GLU A 158 0.40 -21.00 -12.43
N THR A 159 0.52 -22.19 -11.84
CA THR A 159 -0.62 -22.91 -11.24
C THR A 159 -1.25 -22.11 -10.11
N ALA A 160 -0.45 -21.49 -9.23
CA ALA A 160 -0.97 -20.66 -8.15
C ALA A 160 -1.65 -19.40 -8.71
N LEU A 161 -1.06 -18.77 -9.74
CA LEU A 161 -1.64 -17.60 -10.40
C LEU A 161 -2.96 -17.93 -11.09
N ALA A 162 -3.06 -19.05 -11.80
CA ALA A 162 -4.29 -19.51 -12.43
C ALA A 162 -5.43 -19.67 -11.41
N ASN A 163 -5.14 -20.27 -10.25
CA ASN A 163 -6.12 -20.41 -9.18
C ASN A 163 -6.58 -19.06 -8.63
N LEU A 164 -5.66 -18.11 -8.39
CA LEU A 164 -6.01 -16.78 -7.89
C LEU A 164 -6.82 -15.97 -8.92
N ARG A 165 -6.49 -16.09 -10.21
CA ARG A 165 -7.26 -15.44 -11.29
C ARG A 165 -8.68 -16.00 -11.37
N ALA A 166 -8.85 -17.32 -11.24
CA ALA A 166 -10.17 -17.94 -11.20
C ALA A 166 -11.00 -17.51 -9.97
N GLN A 167 -10.36 -17.41 -8.79
CA GLN A 167 -11.01 -16.90 -7.58
C GLN A 167 -11.44 -15.44 -7.73
N LEU A 168 -10.60 -14.59 -8.35
CA LEU A 168 -10.95 -13.20 -8.60
C LEU A 168 -12.14 -13.09 -9.55
N ALA A 169 -12.17 -13.86 -10.65
CA ALA A 169 -13.28 -13.87 -11.59
C ALA A 169 -14.61 -14.21 -10.89
N GLY A 170 -14.65 -15.31 -10.12
CA GLY A 170 -15.85 -15.70 -9.37
C GLY A 170 -16.22 -14.74 -8.21
N ALA A 171 -15.29 -13.89 -7.76
CA ALA A 171 -15.59 -12.83 -6.80
C ALA A 171 -16.20 -11.59 -7.46
N MET A 172 -15.84 -11.28 -8.71
CA MET A 172 -16.33 -10.10 -9.44
C MET A 172 -17.66 -10.31 -10.15
N GLU A 173 -18.08 -11.55 -10.37
CA GLU A 173 -19.38 -11.91 -10.96
C GLU A 173 -20.55 -11.84 -9.96
N ARG A 174 -20.28 -11.56 -8.68
CA ARG A 174 -21.27 -11.46 -7.59
C ARG A 174 -21.52 -10.00 -7.18
#